data_AF-A0A1B6GII4-F1
#
_entry.id   AF-A0A1B6GII4-F1
#
_cell.length_a   1.000
_cell.length_b   1.000
_cell.length_c   1.000
_cell.angle_alpha   90.00
_cell.angle_beta   90.00
_cell.angle_gamma   90.00
#
_symmetry.space_group_name_H-M   'P 1'
#
loop_
_entity.id
_entity.type
_entity.pdbx_description
1 polymer ?
#
loop_
_entity_poly.entity_id
_entity_poly.type
_entity_poly.pdbx_seq_one_letter_code
_entity_poly.pdbx_strand_id
1 'polypeptide(L)'
;EWGIPGGMVHPGESVVTAGKREFFEEVLPYEPNSSGMLHEFFSDGVEIYKGYVDDPRNTDNAWVETIAIHYHDSEELFDSITLVAGDDACDVAWTDVDRHMELYSGHPRFLREMT
;
A
#
# COMPACT_ATOMS: atom_id res chain seq x y z
N GLU A 1 3.17 -14.75 2.85
CA GLU A 1 4.35 -14.00 2.35
C GLU A 1 4.19 -12.55 2.79
N TRP A 2 5.27 -11.78 2.91
CA TRP A 2 5.15 -10.34 3.16
C TRP A 2 4.81 -9.61 1.87
N GLY A 3 3.95 -8.60 1.99
CA GLY A 3 3.44 -7.81 0.87
C GLY A 3 3.33 -6.33 1.25
N ILE A 4 3.14 -5.49 0.24
CA ILE A 4 2.75 -4.09 0.46
C ILE A 4 1.23 -4.11 0.67
N PRO A 5 0.70 -3.43 1.70
CA PRO A 5 -0.72 -3.43 1.96
C PRO A 5 -1.49 -2.75 0.83
N GLY A 6 -2.49 -3.41 0.29
CA GLY A 6 -3.19 -2.94 -0.90
C GLY A 6 -4.16 -3.96 -1.47
N GLY A 7 -5.07 -3.48 -2.34
CA GLY A 7 -6.11 -4.32 -2.88
C GLY A 7 -6.77 -3.75 -4.14
N MET A 8 -7.98 -4.23 -4.42
CA MET A 8 -8.65 -3.98 -5.69
C MET A 8 -9.44 -2.68 -5.65
N VAL A 9 -9.33 -1.88 -6.70
CA VAL A 9 -10.17 -0.69 -6.86
C VAL A 9 -11.63 -1.10 -7.11
N HIS A 10 -12.56 -0.60 -6.30
CA HIS A 10 -13.98 -0.87 -6.48
C HIS A 10 -14.60 -0.06 -7.64
N PRO A 11 -15.74 -0.51 -8.23
CA PRO A 11 -16.42 0.23 -9.29
C PRO A 11 -16.78 1.66 -8.85
N GLY A 12 -16.25 2.66 -9.55
CA GLY A 12 -16.48 4.08 -9.26
C GLY A 12 -15.57 4.67 -8.17
N GLU A 13 -14.69 3.87 -7.58
CA GLU A 13 -13.69 4.31 -6.61
C GLU A 13 -12.46 4.89 -7.32
N SER A 14 -11.83 5.92 -6.73
CA SER A 14 -10.56 6.42 -7.23
C SER A 14 -9.40 5.57 -6.70
N VAL A 15 -8.30 5.49 -7.44
CA VAL A 15 -7.10 4.73 -7.05
C VAL A 15 -6.52 5.19 -5.71
N VAL A 16 -6.56 6.50 -5.43
CA VAL A 16 -6.09 7.07 -4.16
C VAL A 16 -7.06 6.70 -3.03
N THR A 17 -8.36 6.71 -3.28
CA THR A 17 -9.38 6.29 -2.30
C THR A 17 -9.20 4.82 -1.94
N ALA A 18 -9.05 3.96 -2.95
CA ALA A 18 -8.79 2.53 -2.75
C ALA A 18 -7.53 2.32 -1.93
N GLY A 19 -6.39 2.93 -2.31
CA GLY A 19 -5.13 2.77 -1.57
C GLY A 19 -5.21 3.20 -0.11
N LYS A 20 -5.92 4.30 0.20
CA LYS A 20 -6.16 4.73 1.59
C LYS A 20 -7.00 3.70 2.35
N ARG A 21 -8.12 3.26 1.75
CA ARG A 21 -9.02 2.27 2.35
C ARG A 21 -8.28 0.98 2.68
N GLU A 22 -7.59 0.41 1.69
CA GLU A 22 -6.84 -0.84 1.85
C GLU A 22 -5.76 -0.70 2.93
N PHE A 23 -5.03 0.42 2.99
CA PHE A 23 -4.07 0.66 4.06
C PHE A 23 -4.74 0.68 5.45
N PHE A 24 -5.88 1.36 5.59
CA PHE A 24 -6.59 1.40 6.87
C PHE A 24 -7.16 0.04 7.26
N GLU A 25 -7.69 -0.71 6.30
CA GLU A 25 -8.28 -2.05 6.53
C GLU A 25 -7.20 -3.07 6.91
N GLU A 26 -6.03 -3.06 6.25
CA GLU A 26 -5.01 -4.10 6.45
C GLU A 26 -3.99 -3.78 7.56
N VAL A 27 -3.76 -2.49 7.86
CA VAL A 27 -2.63 -2.04 8.71
C VAL A 27 -3.08 -1.45 10.04
N LEU A 28 -4.34 -1.00 10.14
CA LEU A 28 -4.83 -0.27 11.31
C LEU A 28 -6.13 -0.91 11.87
N PRO A 29 -6.30 -0.94 13.21
CA PRO A 29 -7.46 -1.58 13.83
C PRO A 29 -8.76 -0.77 13.68
N TYR A 30 -8.64 0.52 13.39
CA TYR A 30 -9.72 1.47 13.12
C TYR A 30 -9.10 2.64 12.35
N GLU A 31 -9.88 3.33 11.51
CA GLU A 31 -9.43 4.64 11.00
C GLU A 31 -9.12 5.53 12.21
N PRO A 32 -7.85 5.88 12.44
CA PRO A 32 -7.50 6.70 13.59
C PRO A 32 -8.28 8.02 13.48
N ASN A 33 -8.96 8.38 14.58
CA ASN A 33 -9.69 9.65 14.76
C ASN A 33 -8.79 10.90 14.69
N SER A 34 -7.58 10.77 14.14
CA SER A 34 -6.56 11.79 13.97
C SER A 34 -7.08 12.90 13.05
N SER A 35 -7.63 13.94 13.68
CA SER A 35 -7.48 15.39 13.41
C SER A 35 -7.46 15.93 11.96
N GLY A 36 -7.64 15.11 10.92
CA GLY A 36 -7.34 15.43 9.52
C GLY A 36 -5.90 15.14 9.09
N MET A 37 -4.95 14.96 10.02
CA MET A 37 -3.52 14.87 9.70
C MET A 37 -3.18 13.66 8.82
N LEU A 38 -3.76 12.47 9.06
CA LEU A 38 -3.52 11.32 8.19
C LEU A 38 -4.18 11.48 6.81
N HIS A 39 -5.34 12.12 6.73
CA HIS A 39 -5.94 12.41 5.43
C HIS A 39 -5.09 13.38 4.61
N GLU A 40 -4.49 14.38 5.26
CA GLU A 40 -3.54 15.32 4.68
C GLU A 40 -2.22 14.63 4.28
N PHE A 41 -1.69 13.75 5.13
CA PHE A 41 -0.52 12.91 4.81
C PHE A 41 -0.74 12.14 3.50
N PHE A 42 -1.90 11.49 3.35
CA PHE A 42 -2.24 10.77 2.12
C PHE A 42 -2.65 11.69 0.95
N SER A 43 -2.42 13.00 1.01
CA SER A 43 -2.61 13.92 -0.13
C SER A 43 -1.33 14.20 -0.92
N ASP A 44 -0.15 13.89 -0.35
CA ASP A 44 1.17 14.14 -0.94
C ASP A 44 1.89 12.84 -1.34
N GLY A 45 1.15 11.93 -1.99
CA GLY A 45 1.69 10.66 -2.46
C GLY A 45 2.44 10.78 -3.79
N VAL A 46 3.55 10.05 -3.93
CA VAL A 46 4.31 9.95 -5.18
C VAL A 46 3.99 8.64 -5.89
N GLU A 47 3.43 8.71 -7.10
CA GLU A 47 3.26 7.54 -7.96
C GLU A 47 4.65 7.02 -8.39
N ILE A 48 5.01 5.82 -7.93
CA ILE A 48 6.29 5.17 -8.26
C ILE A 48 6.12 4.09 -9.33
N TYR A 49 4.89 3.63 -9.55
CA TYR A 49 4.58 2.69 -10.59
C TYR A 49 3.12 2.79 -11.03
N LYS A 50 2.89 2.58 -12.32
CA LYS A 50 1.56 2.43 -12.89
C LYS A 50 1.58 1.51 -14.09
N GLY A 51 0.73 0.49 -14.07
CA GLY A 51 0.48 -0.37 -15.22
C GLY A 51 0.50 -1.85 -14.88
N TYR A 52 0.88 -2.65 -15.87
CA TYR A 52 0.75 -4.11 -15.89
C TYR A 52 1.51 -4.87 -14.78
N VAL A 53 0.83 -5.82 -14.15
CA VAL A 53 1.43 -6.78 -13.23
C VAL A 53 1.41 -8.16 -13.87
N ASP A 54 2.57 -8.82 -13.90
CA ASP A 54 2.65 -10.23 -14.27
C ASP A 54 2.09 -11.07 -13.12
N ASP A 55 0.82 -11.42 -13.24
CA ASP A 55 0.03 -12.06 -12.20
C ASP A 55 -0.55 -13.38 -12.73
N PRO A 56 -0.54 -14.47 -11.94
CA PRO A 56 -1.05 -15.77 -12.37
C PRO A 56 -2.54 -15.77 -12.76
N ARG A 57 -3.30 -14.72 -12.41
CA ARG A 57 -4.71 -14.55 -12.79
C ARG A 57 -4.87 -14.01 -14.22
N ASN A 58 -3.79 -13.55 -14.86
CA ASN A 58 -3.85 -12.96 -16.20
C ASN A 58 -4.28 -14.00 -17.25
N THR A 59 -5.03 -13.53 -18.25
CA THR A 59 -5.50 -14.29 -19.42
C THR A 59 -5.36 -13.44 -20.68
N ASP A 60 -5.62 -14.01 -21.85
CA ASP A 60 -5.60 -13.29 -23.14
C ASP A 60 -6.54 -12.07 -23.19
N ASN A 61 -7.58 -12.03 -22.34
CA ASN A 61 -8.64 -11.02 -22.39
C ASN A 61 -8.78 -10.19 -21.11
N ALA A 62 -8.01 -10.49 -20.06
CA ALA A 62 -8.07 -9.79 -18.78
C ALA A 62 -6.72 -9.87 -18.07
N TRP A 63 -6.25 -8.75 -17.54
CA TRP A 63 -4.99 -8.66 -16.81
C TRP A 63 -5.11 -7.76 -15.58
N VAL A 64 -4.18 -7.93 -14.66
CA VAL A 64 -4.04 -7.09 -13.47
C VAL A 64 -3.15 -5.88 -13.81
N GLU A 65 -3.62 -4.70 -13.44
CA GLU A 65 -2.80 -3.50 -13.36
C GLU A 65 -2.76 -3.00 -11.91
N THR A 66 -1.69 -2.29 -11.56
CA THR A 66 -1.56 -1.66 -10.25
C THR A 66 -1.01 -0.25 -10.37
N ILE A 67 -1.32 0.57 -9.36
CA ILE A 67 -0.64 1.83 -9.10
C ILE A 67 -0.01 1.70 -7.72
N ALA A 68 1.31 1.82 -7.65
CA ALA A 68 2.02 1.90 -6.37
C ALA A 68 2.31 3.36 -6.07
N ILE A 69 1.88 3.80 -4.89
CA ILE A 69 2.05 5.18 -4.42
C ILE A 69 2.89 5.13 -3.14
N HIS A 70 4.00 5.86 -3.14
CA HIS A 70 4.85 6.03 -1.97
C HIS A 70 4.38 7.25 -1.17
N TYR A 71 4.11 7.05 0.11
CA TYR A 71 3.89 8.13 1.07
C TYR A 71 5.02 8.10 2.09
N HIS A 72 5.71 9.22 2.24
CA HIS A 72 6.89 9.31 3.10
C HIS A 72 6.60 10.18 4.32
N ASP A 73 6.71 9.59 5.51
CA ASP A 73 6.50 10.30 6.76
C ASP A 73 7.78 10.98 7.25
N SER A 74 7.90 12.28 6.98
CA SER A 74 9.02 13.11 7.45
C SER A 74 8.76 13.76 8.81
N GLU A 75 7.53 13.69 9.32
CA GLU A 75 7.08 14.43 10.51
C GLU A 75 6.78 13.48 11.69
N GLU A 76 7.23 12.22 11.61
CA GLU A 76 7.08 11.19 12.65
C GLU A 76 5.61 10.95 13.04
N LEU A 77 4.67 11.14 12.09
CA LEU A 77 3.24 10.92 12.28
C LEU A 77 2.93 9.48 12.74
N PHE A 78 3.66 8.50 12.22
CA PHE A 78 3.45 7.09 12.52
C PHE A 78 4.18 6.57 13.77
N ASP A 79 5.03 7.36 14.41
CA ASP A 79 5.78 6.94 15.62
C ASP A 79 4.85 6.60 16.80
N SER A 80 3.68 7.26 16.85
CA SER A 80 2.67 7.05 17.87
C SER A 80 1.56 6.08 17.45
N ILE A 81 1.62 5.56 16.22
CA ILE A 81 0.57 4.70 15.64
C ILE A 81 0.97 3.24 15.83
N THR A 82 0.20 2.53 16.65
CA THR A 82 0.31 1.08 16.77
C THR A 82 -0.34 0.41 15.57
N LEU A 83 0.48 -0.29 14.77
CA LEU A 83 -0.02 -1.11 13.66
C LEU A 83 -0.74 -2.35 14.22
N VAL A 84 -1.88 -2.70 13.62
CA VAL A 84 -2.62 -3.93 13.94
C VAL A 84 -3.13 -4.52 12.64
N ALA A 85 -2.79 -5.79 12.41
CA ALA A 85 -3.19 -6.48 11.19
C ALA A 85 -4.71 -6.51 11.06
N GLY A 86 -5.18 -6.18 9.85
CA GLY A 86 -6.57 -6.29 9.44
C GLY A 86 -7.09 -7.72 9.41
N ASP A 87 -8.35 -7.88 8.98
CA ASP A 87 -8.97 -9.20 8.80
C ASP A 87 -8.35 -9.99 7.63
N ASP A 88 -7.87 -9.31 6.60
CA ASP A 88 -7.22 -9.92 5.44
C ASP A 88 -5.69 -10.09 5.58
N ALA A 89 -5.10 -9.62 6.70
CA ALA A 89 -3.68 -9.73 7.00
C ALA A 89 -3.39 -10.64 8.20
N CYS A 90 -2.41 -11.55 8.07
CA CYS A 90 -2.00 -12.41 9.20
C CYS A 90 -1.14 -11.68 10.23
N ASP A 91 -0.35 -10.71 9.80
CA ASP A 91 0.54 -9.90 10.65
C ASP A 91 0.87 -8.58 9.94
N VAL A 92 1.34 -7.58 10.69
CA VAL A 92 1.75 -6.28 10.18
C VAL A 92 2.97 -5.76 10.93
N ALA A 93 3.95 -5.23 10.21
CA ALA A 93 5.15 -4.69 10.82
C ALA A 93 5.79 -3.61 9.95
N TRP A 94 6.48 -2.69 10.60
CA TRP A 94 7.53 -1.90 9.95
C TRP A 94 8.70 -2.82 9.58
N THR A 95 9.31 -2.57 8.43
CA THR A 95 10.47 -3.33 7.97
C THR A 95 11.48 -2.39 7.31
N ASP A 96 12.76 -2.71 7.46
CA ASP A 96 13.83 -1.97 6.80
C ASP A 96 13.74 -2.22 5.30
N VAL A 97 13.68 -1.13 4.51
CA VAL A 97 13.64 -1.24 3.06
C VAL A 97 14.98 -1.75 2.54
N ASP A 98 14.97 -2.95 1.96
CA ASP A 98 16.10 -3.55 1.25
C ASP A 98 15.72 -3.82 -0.22
N ARG A 99 16.59 -3.44 -1.16
CA ARG A 99 16.46 -3.76 -2.59
C ARG A 99 16.48 -5.27 -2.89
N HIS A 100 16.89 -6.08 -1.92
CA HIS A 100 16.94 -7.54 -1.98
C HIS A 100 15.75 -8.21 -1.29
N MET A 101 14.80 -7.43 -0.76
CA MET A 101 13.66 -7.97 -0.03
C MET A 101 12.76 -8.80 -0.97
N GLU A 102 12.42 -10.02 -0.54
CA GLU A 102 11.48 -10.88 -1.24
C GLU A 102 10.05 -10.50 -0.83
N LEU A 103 9.39 -9.72 -1.68
CA LEU A 103 7.98 -9.38 -1.54
C LEU A 103 7.14 -10.11 -2.58
N TYR A 104 5.88 -10.36 -2.23
CA TYR A 104 4.89 -11.00 -3.11
C TYR A 104 4.78 -10.32 -4.50
N SER A 105 4.45 -11.11 -5.52
CA SER A 105 3.97 -10.67 -6.86
C SER A 105 4.75 -9.50 -7.50
N GLY A 106 6.08 -9.57 -7.51
CA GLY A 106 6.91 -8.59 -8.22
C GLY A 106 7.03 -7.22 -7.54
N HIS A 107 6.53 -7.07 -6.31
CA HIS A 107 6.71 -5.88 -5.49
C HIS A 107 8.18 -5.43 -5.29
N PRO A 108 9.23 -6.28 -5.35
CA PRO A 108 10.62 -5.83 -5.23
C PRO A 108 11.04 -4.80 -6.29
N ARG A 109 10.33 -4.70 -7.44
CA ARG A 109 10.60 -3.66 -8.45
C ARG A 109 10.23 -2.26 -7.97
N PHE A 110 9.20 -2.15 -7.11
CA PHE A 110 8.72 -0.86 -6.60
C PHE A 110 9.70 -0.28 -5.58
N LEU A 111 10.32 -1.13 -4.76
CA LEU A 111 11.30 -0.70 -3.76
C LEU A 111 12.54 -0.05 -4.40
N ARG A 112 12.91 -0.42 -5.62
CA ARG A 112 14.05 0.18 -6.34
C ARG A 112 13.81 1.62 -6.78
N GLU A 113 12.55 2.02 -6.93
CA GLU A 113 12.18 3.40 -7.28
C GLU A 113 12.06 4.29 -6.03
N MET A 114 12.12 3.70 -4.82
CA MET A 114 12.04 4.41 -3.53
C MET A 114 13.41 4.76 -2.93
N THR A 115 14.50 4.12 -3.38
CA THR A 115 15.89 4.30 -2.89
C THR A 115 16.81 4.91 -3.94
#